data_AF-A0A661S1E6-F1
#
_entry.id   AF-A0A661S1E6-F1
#
_cell.length_a   1.000
_cell.length_b   1.000
_cell.length_c   1.000
_cell.angle_alpha   90.00
_cell.angle_beta   90.00
_cell.angle_gamma   90.00
#
_symmetry.space_group_name_H-M   'P 1'
#
loop_
_entity.id
_entity.type
_entity.pdbx_description
1 polymer ?
#
loop_
_entity_poly.entity_id
_entity_poly.type
_entity_poly.pdbx_seq_one_letter_code
_entity_poly.pdbx_strand_id
1 'polypeptide(L)'
;MKKICICLIFIVLCPFFATAESASDVYATWENMEIDKCASAWLIRRFINKNAVFKFFPKGELITEGIPFDVPQAEIRRYHNMAAFEYLVKKHKISDPALRKIGEIIHDIEINYWGKKKQEESRKTDETIREIIKTSETPEESLRRSFAVFDSLYSRLLSTSSNGSE
;
A
#
# COMPACT_ATOMS: atom_id res chain seq x y z
N MET A 1 6.06 -35.88 64.79
CA MET A 1 6.91 -34.68 64.85
C MET A 1 7.75 -34.57 63.59
N LYS A 2 7.47 -33.57 62.75
CA LYS A 2 8.43 -32.76 61.95
C LYS A 2 7.61 -31.90 60.99
N LYS A 3 7.44 -30.64 61.35
CA LYS A 3 6.91 -29.58 60.50
C LYS A 3 7.96 -29.28 59.43
N ILE A 4 7.58 -29.30 58.16
CA ILE A 4 8.38 -28.72 57.08
C ILE A 4 7.50 -27.62 56.47
N CYS A 5 7.76 -26.39 56.94
CA CYS A 5 7.66 -25.20 56.11
C CYS A 5 8.66 -25.36 54.95
N ILE A 6 8.34 -24.85 53.76
CA ILE A 6 9.21 -23.92 53.01
C ILE A 6 8.60 -23.61 51.62
N CYS A 7 8.49 -22.30 51.40
CA CYS A 7 8.50 -21.52 50.16
C CYS A 7 7.47 -21.81 49.04
N LEU A 8 6.42 -21.00 49.09
CA LEU A 8 5.77 -20.40 47.91
C LEU A 8 6.82 -19.76 47.00
N ILE A 9 7.16 -20.42 45.89
CA ILE A 9 7.81 -19.78 44.75
C ILE A 9 6.68 -19.27 43.85
N PHE A 10 6.36 -17.98 43.96
CA PHE A 10 5.59 -17.27 42.95
C PHE A 10 6.47 -17.17 41.69
N ILE A 11 6.40 -18.18 40.83
CA ILE A 11 6.88 -18.07 39.46
C ILE A 11 5.90 -17.12 38.78
N VAL A 12 6.25 -15.82 38.76
CA VAL A 12 5.63 -14.87 37.85
C VAL A 12 6.13 -15.27 36.46
N LEU A 13 5.37 -16.15 35.80
CA LEU A 13 5.40 -16.35 34.36
C LEU A 13 4.91 -15.05 33.72
N CYS A 14 5.79 -14.05 33.68
CA CYS A 14 5.62 -12.93 32.80
C CYS A 14 5.81 -13.50 31.39
N PRO A 15 4.77 -13.54 30.52
CA PRO A 15 5.02 -13.84 29.13
C PRO A 15 5.83 -12.64 28.63
N PHE A 16 7.13 -12.84 28.48
CA PHE A 16 7.98 -11.97 27.69
C PHE A 16 7.40 -12.03 26.28
N PHE A 17 6.45 -11.15 25.98
CA PHE A 17 6.01 -10.89 24.63
C PHE A 17 7.21 -10.29 23.91
N ALA A 18 8.06 -11.18 23.38
CA ALA A 18 9.03 -10.83 22.37
C ALA A 18 8.19 -10.35 21.17
N THR A 19 8.10 -9.03 21.00
CA THR A 19 7.71 -8.46 19.72
C THR A 19 8.82 -8.87 18.75
N ALA A 20 8.57 -9.92 17.96
CA ALA A 20 9.42 -10.22 16.82
C ALA A 20 9.40 -8.98 15.93
N GLU A 21 10.51 -8.25 15.90
CA GLU A 21 10.72 -7.15 14.97
C GLU A 21 10.80 -7.78 13.57
N SER A 22 9.64 -7.84 12.90
CA SER A 22 9.53 -8.36 11.55
C SER A 22 10.47 -7.54 10.67
N ALA A 23 11.47 -8.21 10.09
CA ALA A 23 12.35 -7.63 9.09
C ALA A 23 11.50 -6.86 8.06
N SER A 24 11.97 -5.68 7.66
CA SER A 24 11.33 -4.88 6.62
C SER A 24 11.44 -5.60 5.28
N ASP A 25 10.33 -6.08 4.72
CA ASP A 25 10.35 -6.58 3.34
C ASP A 25 10.67 -5.43 2.38
N VAL A 26 11.58 -5.69 1.44
CA VAL A 26 11.88 -4.77 0.35
C VAL A 26 10.89 -5.03 -0.78
N TYR A 27 10.24 -3.97 -1.27
CA TYR A 27 9.43 -3.96 -2.48
C TYR A 27 10.15 -3.16 -3.54
N ALA A 28 10.23 -3.68 -4.76
CA ALA A 28 11.01 -3.06 -5.82
C ALA A 28 10.19 -2.84 -7.09
N THR A 29 10.45 -1.72 -7.76
CA THR A 29 9.82 -1.37 -9.05
C THR A 29 10.78 -0.57 -9.91
N TRP A 30 10.36 -0.18 -11.11
CA TRP A 30 11.13 0.75 -11.94
C TRP A 30 10.93 2.20 -11.51
N GLU A 31 11.99 3.01 -11.64
CA GLU A 31 12.04 4.42 -11.26
C GLU A 31 11.07 5.33 -12.04
N ASN A 32 10.58 4.89 -13.20
CA ASN A 32 9.58 5.63 -13.95
C ASN A 32 8.23 5.54 -13.23
N MET A 33 7.96 6.51 -12.35
CA MET A 33 6.78 6.51 -11.51
C MET A 33 5.49 6.67 -12.32
N GLU A 34 4.49 5.90 -11.93
CA GLU A 34 3.14 5.86 -12.50
C GLU A 34 2.13 5.88 -11.35
N ILE A 35 0.85 6.15 -11.64
CA ILE A 35 -0.15 6.40 -10.60
C ILE A 35 -0.44 5.09 -9.86
N ASP A 36 -0.51 3.96 -10.58
CA ASP A 36 -0.65 2.62 -10.00
C ASP A 36 0.52 2.27 -9.06
N LYS A 37 1.77 2.61 -9.42
CA LYS A 37 2.95 2.45 -8.55
C LYS A 37 2.79 3.21 -7.24
N CYS A 38 2.42 4.49 -7.34
CA CYS A 38 2.23 5.36 -6.17
C CYS A 38 1.10 4.84 -5.26
N ALA A 39 -0.04 4.47 -5.84
CA ALA A 39 -1.19 3.95 -5.10
C ALA A 39 -0.88 2.59 -4.45
N SER A 40 -0.23 1.69 -5.20
CA SER A 40 0.15 0.35 -4.72
C SER A 40 1.17 0.43 -3.59
N ALA A 41 2.20 1.28 -3.72
CA ALA A 41 3.18 1.50 -2.66
C ALA A 41 2.52 2.09 -1.41
N TRP A 42 1.56 3.01 -1.56
CA TRP A 42 0.80 3.55 -0.44
C TRP A 42 -0.02 2.46 0.27
N LEU A 43 -0.75 1.64 -0.50
CA LEU A 43 -1.52 0.52 0.04
C LEU A 43 -0.62 -0.48 0.78
N ILE A 44 0.53 -0.81 0.18
CA ILE A 44 1.54 -1.68 0.80
C ILE A 44 1.96 -1.10 2.15
N ARG A 45 2.43 0.15 2.17
CA ARG A 45 2.96 0.78 3.39
C ARG A 45 1.92 0.96 4.49
N ARG A 46 0.67 1.30 4.13
CA ARG A 46 -0.36 1.64 5.13
C ARG A 46 -1.10 0.42 5.66
N PHE A 47 -1.34 -0.59 4.82
CA PHE A 47 -2.29 -1.67 5.15
C PHE A 47 -1.71 -3.07 5.07
N ILE A 48 -0.61 -3.30 4.35
CA ILE A 48 -0.06 -4.65 4.12
C ILE A 48 1.21 -4.87 4.93
N ASN A 49 2.22 -4.01 4.75
CA ASN A 49 3.49 -4.07 5.46
C ASN A 49 3.92 -2.65 5.86
N LYS A 50 3.75 -2.33 7.15
CA LYS A 50 4.08 -1.02 7.74
C LYS A 50 5.57 -0.68 7.68
N ASN A 51 6.42 -1.71 7.60
CA ASN A 51 7.86 -1.57 7.57
C ASN A 51 8.43 -1.69 6.13
N ALA A 52 7.57 -1.75 5.10
CA ALA A 52 7.99 -1.93 3.72
C ALA A 52 9.03 -0.87 3.28
N VAL A 53 10.16 -1.32 2.74
CA VAL A 53 11.17 -0.46 2.10
C VAL A 53 10.98 -0.50 0.59
N PHE A 54 11.06 0.64 -0.08
CA PHE A 54 10.91 0.70 -1.54
C PHE A 54 12.27 0.91 -2.21
N LYS A 55 12.57 0.08 -3.21
CA LYS A 55 13.78 0.17 -4.02
C LYS A 55 13.42 0.39 -5.49
N PHE A 56 14.19 1.21 -6.19
CA PHE A 56 13.94 1.55 -7.57
C PHE A 56 15.08 1.07 -8.46
N PHE A 57 14.73 0.57 -9.63
CA PHE A 57 15.63 0.12 -10.67
C PHE A 57 15.40 0.93 -11.95
N PRO A 58 16.40 1.11 -12.82
CA PRO A 58 16.19 1.72 -14.12
C PRO A 58 15.11 0.98 -14.92
N LYS A 59 14.34 1.74 -15.71
CA LYS A 59 13.24 1.17 -16.50
C LYS A 59 13.76 0.11 -17.47
N GLY A 60 13.15 -1.08 -17.44
CA GLY A 60 13.51 -2.20 -18.31
C GLY A 60 14.52 -3.16 -17.69
N GLU A 61 15.17 -2.78 -16.58
CA GLU A 61 16.14 -3.66 -15.92
C GLU A 61 15.48 -4.76 -15.09
N LEU A 62 16.22 -5.85 -14.90
CA LEU A 62 15.83 -6.94 -14.03
C LEU A 62 15.91 -6.49 -12.56
N ILE A 63 14.80 -6.64 -11.85
CA ILE A 63 14.77 -6.48 -10.40
C ILE A 63 15.39 -7.73 -9.76
N THR A 64 16.56 -7.56 -9.15
CA THR A 64 17.35 -8.64 -8.54
C THR A 64 17.18 -8.74 -7.02
N GLU A 65 16.49 -7.78 -6.41
CA GLU A 65 16.29 -7.70 -4.96
C GLU A 65 14.88 -7.20 -4.63
N GLY A 66 14.29 -7.81 -3.60
CA GLY A 66 12.96 -7.46 -3.11
C GLY A 66 11.83 -8.09 -3.90
N ILE A 67 10.60 -7.80 -3.48
CA ILE A 67 9.36 -8.24 -4.11
C ILE A 67 9.04 -7.29 -5.27
N PRO A 68 9.13 -7.73 -6.53
CA PRO A 68 8.81 -6.88 -7.67
C PRO A 68 7.33 -6.50 -7.66
N PHE A 69 7.02 -5.24 -7.94
CA PHE A 69 5.64 -4.80 -8.16
C PHE A 69 5.52 -3.78 -9.30
N ASP A 70 4.36 -3.82 -9.96
CA ASP A 70 3.97 -2.99 -11.09
C ASP A 70 5.04 -2.88 -12.20
N VAL A 71 5.61 -4.04 -12.52
CA VAL A 71 6.49 -4.27 -13.67
C VAL A 71 6.06 -5.55 -14.39
N PRO A 72 6.35 -5.72 -15.70
CA PRO A 72 5.83 -6.84 -16.48
C PRO A 72 6.14 -8.22 -15.90
N GLN A 73 7.33 -8.42 -15.33
CA GLN A 73 7.77 -9.69 -14.75
C GLN A 73 7.23 -9.97 -13.34
N ALA A 74 6.62 -8.98 -12.67
CA ALA A 74 6.13 -9.12 -11.31
C ALA A 74 4.87 -9.98 -11.22
N GLU A 75 4.68 -10.64 -10.08
CA GLU A 75 3.38 -11.22 -9.71
C GLU A 75 2.37 -10.10 -9.39
N ILE A 76 2.79 -9.10 -8.61
CA ILE A 76 2.00 -7.89 -8.36
C ILE A 76 2.17 -6.98 -9.57
N ARG A 77 1.26 -7.04 -10.53
CA ARG A 77 1.32 -6.20 -11.73
C ARG A 77 -0.06 -5.83 -12.23
N ARG A 78 -0.09 -4.89 -13.16
CA ARG A 78 -1.26 -4.68 -14.01
C ARG A 78 -1.54 -5.91 -14.87
N TYR A 79 -2.79 -6.36 -14.85
CA TYR A 79 -3.34 -7.32 -15.80
C TYR A 79 -4.35 -6.62 -16.69
N HIS A 80 -4.77 -7.27 -17.79
CA HIS A 80 -5.60 -6.69 -18.85
C HIS A 80 -6.73 -5.78 -18.36
N ASN A 81 -7.46 -6.19 -17.31
CA ASN A 81 -8.58 -5.43 -16.76
C ASN A 81 -8.47 -5.24 -15.23
N MET A 82 -7.25 -5.15 -14.70
CA MET A 82 -7.03 -5.05 -13.26
C MET A 82 -5.71 -4.33 -12.97
N ALA A 83 -5.80 -3.21 -12.25
CA ALA A 83 -4.62 -2.47 -11.77
C ALA A 83 -3.82 -3.29 -10.74
N ALA A 84 -2.54 -2.98 -10.55
CA ALA A 84 -1.71 -3.60 -9.52
C ALA A 84 -2.29 -3.34 -8.12
N PHE A 85 -2.86 -2.16 -7.89
CA PHE A 85 -3.59 -1.81 -6.67
C PHE A 85 -4.75 -2.78 -6.42
N GLU A 86 -5.59 -3.04 -7.42
CA GLU A 86 -6.73 -3.95 -7.30
C GLU A 86 -6.28 -5.40 -7.06
N TYR A 87 -5.17 -5.80 -7.70
CA TYR A 87 -4.54 -7.09 -7.44
C TYR A 87 -4.13 -7.23 -5.97
N LEU A 88 -3.50 -6.21 -5.37
CA LEU A 88 -3.11 -6.21 -3.96
C LEU A 88 -4.32 -6.31 -3.03
N VAL A 89 -5.38 -5.51 -3.27
CA VAL A 89 -6.64 -5.58 -2.52
C VAL A 89 -7.21 -6.99 -2.55
N LYS A 90 -7.23 -7.63 -3.73
CA LYS A 90 -7.73 -8.99 -3.91
C LYS A 90 -6.83 -10.03 -3.22
N LYS A 91 -5.52 -9.98 -3.44
CA LYS A 91 -4.52 -10.93 -2.90
C LYS A 91 -4.56 -10.97 -1.37
N HIS A 92 -4.69 -9.79 -0.74
CA HIS A 92 -4.74 -9.66 0.71
C HIS A 92 -6.15 -9.70 1.31
N LYS A 93 -7.19 -9.99 0.49
CA LYS A 93 -8.60 -10.09 0.92
C LYS A 93 -9.09 -8.87 1.71
N ILE A 94 -8.67 -7.69 1.29
CA ILE A 94 -9.02 -6.43 1.96
C ILE A 94 -10.49 -6.10 1.65
N SER A 95 -11.32 -5.96 2.69
CA SER A 95 -12.77 -5.70 2.58
C SER A 95 -13.17 -4.24 2.82
N ASP A 96 -12.21 -3.36 3.12
CA ASP A 96 -12.44 -1.94 3.40
C ASP A 96 -13.15 -1.24 2.22
N PRO A 97 -14.36 -0.66 2.43
CA PRO A 97 -15.11 0.02 1.37
C PRO A 97 -14.40 1.23 0.76
N ALA A 98 -13.66 2.01 1.57
CA ALA A 98 -12.90 3.16 1.08
C ALA A 98 -11.74 2.70 0.20
N LEU A 99 -11.02 1.64 0.59
CA LEU A 99 -9.97 1.06 -0.26
C LEU A 99 -10.53 0.47 -1.57
N ARG A 100 -11.74 -0.11 -1.55
CA ARG A 100 -12.42 -0.53 -2.78
C ARG A 100 -12.72 0.65 -3.70
N LYS A 101 -13.18 1.79 -3.16
CA LYS A 101 -13.41 3.00 -3.96
C LYS A 101 -12.12 3.61 -4.51
N ILE A 102 -11.03 3.59 -3.76
CA ILE A 102 -9.72 3.96 -4.30
C ILE A 102 -9.34 3.02 -5.45
N GLY A 103 -9.58 1.71 -5.32
CA GLY A 103 -9.37 0.74 -6.40
C GLY A 103 -10.13 1.10 -7.69
N GLU A 104 -11.41 1.46 -7.58
CA GLU A 104 -12.22 1.91 -8.73
C GLU A 104 -11.67 3.20 -9.37
N ILE A 105 -11.16 4.14 -8.57
CA ILE A 105 -10.51 5.36 -9.03
C ILE A 105 -9.24 5.02 -9.83
N ILE A 106 -8.35 4.18 -9.27
CA ILE A 106 -7.12 3.76 -9.94
C ILE A 106 -7.43 2.99 -11.23
N HIS A 107 -8.44 2.12 -11.20
CA HIS A 107 -8.88 1.39 -12.39
C HIS A 107 -9.33 2.34 -13.51
N ASP A 108 -10.15 3.35 -13.20
CA ASP A 108 -10.59 4.33 -14.19
C ASP A 108 -9.42 5.16 -14.75
N ILE A 109 -8.35 5.36 -13.98
CA ILE A 109 -7.14 6.06 -14.42
C ILE A 109 -6.30 5.17 -15.34
N GLU A 110 -5.95 3.97 -14.90
CA GLU A 110 -4.88 3.14 -15.47
C GLU A 110 -5.38 2.10 -16.49
N ILE A 111 -6.62 1.61 -16.34
CA ILE A 111 -7.22 0.61 -17.23
C ILE A 111 -8.10 1.29 -18.28
N ASN A 112 -8.93 2.25 -17.87
CA ASN A 112 -9.72 3.08 -18.78
C ASN A 112 -8.89 4.26 -19.35
N TYR A 113 -7.68 3.96 -19.83
CA TYR A 113 -6.71 4.97 -20.24
C TYR A 113 -7.20 5.79 -21.45
N TRP A 114 -7.80 5.14 -22.44
CA TRP A 114 -8.27 5.77 -23.69
C TRP A 114 -9.71 6.32 -23.61
N GLY A 115 -10.43 6.05 -22.52
CA GLY A 115 -11.78 6.54 -22.32
C GLY A 115 -11.82 7.85 -21.55
N LYS A 116 -12.96 8.55 -21.63
CA LYS A 116 -13.24 9.65 -20.69
C LYS A 116 -13.29 9.07 -19.28
N LYS A 117 -12.64 9.77 -18.33
CA LYS A 117 -12.72 9.43 -16.92
C LYS A 117 -14.17 9.53 -16.47
N LYS A 118 -14.63 8.49 -15.78
CA LYS A 118 -16.04 8.34 -15.40
C LYS A 118 -16.34 9.07 -14.09
N GLN A 119 -15.32 9.33 -13.28
CA GLN A 119 -15.48 9.98 -11.98
C GLN A 119 -14.64 11.26 -11.91
N GLU A 120 -15.23 12.29 -11.30
CA GLU A 120 -14.53 13.55 -11.05
C GLU A 120 -13.33 13.36 -10.11
N GLU A 121 -13.46 12.45 -9.13
CA GLU A 121 -12.37 12.10 -8.22
C GLU A 121 -11.21 11.40 -8.95
N SER A 122 -11.49 10.61 -9.99
CA SER A 122 -10.45 10.02 -10.86
C SER A 122 -9.66 11.09 -11.57
N ARG A 123 -10.33 12.10 -12.15
CA ARG A 123 -9.68 13.21 -12.85
C ARG A 123 -8.77 14.01 -11.91
N LYS A 124 -9.28 14.40 -10.74
CA LYS A 124 -8.51 15.16 -9.73
C LYS A 124 -7.29 14.38 -9.23
N THR A 125 -7.47 13.08 -8.97
CA THR A 125 -6.38 12.21 -8.53
C THR A 125 -5.32 12.05 -9.62
N ASP A 126 -5.72 11.81 -10.87
CA ASP A 126 -4.82 11.71 -12.02
C ASP A 126 -3.98 12.99 -12.18
N GLU A 127 -4.62 14.16 -12.23
CA GLU A 127 -3.94 15.45 -12.37
C GLU A 127 -2.96 15.71 -11.23
N THR A 128 -3.38 15.48 -9.99
CA THR A 128 -2.56 15.74 -8.81
C THR A 128 -1.34 14.83 -8.76
N ILE A 129 -1.53 13.53 -8.97
CA ILE A 129 -0.43 12.56 -8.90
C ILE A 129 0.53 12.73 -10.09
N ARG A 130 0.04 13.01 -11.30
CA ARG A 130 0.90 13.31 -12.45
C ARG A 130 1.75 14.55 -12.21
N GLU A 131 1.18 15.60 -11.63
CA GLU A 131 1.94 16.80 -11.30
C GLU A 131 3.00 16.53 -10.23
N ILE A 132 2.68 15.72 -9.22
CA ILE A 132 3.66 15.26 -8.23
C ILE A 132 4.81 14.50 -8.91
N ILE A 133 4.51 13.52 -9.77
CA ILE A 133 5.52 12.73 -10.47
C ILE A 133 6.40 13.65 -11.34
N LYS A 134 5.80 14.59 -12.06
CA LYS A 134 6.50 15.53 -12.93
C LYS A 134 7.42 16.49 -12.18
N THR A 135 7.03 16.89 -10.97
CA THR A 135 7.73 17.91 -10.16
C THR A 135 8.57 17.32 -9.02
N SER A 136 8.71 16.00 -8.95
CA SER A 136 9.60 15.35 -7.98
C SER A 136 10.93 15.03 -8.64
N GLU A 137 12.02 15.19 -7.90
CA GLU A 137 13.37 14.91 -8.42
C GLU A 137 13.70 13.42 -8.35
N THR A 138 13.05 12.69 -7.44
CA THR A 138 13.31 11.26 -7.19
C THR A 138 12.01 10.43 -7.11
N PRO A 139 12.08 9.10 -7.36
CA PRO A 139 10.97 8.18 -7.12
C PRO A 139 10.51 8.16 -5.65
N GLU A 140 11.45 8.25 -4.71
CA GLU A 140 11.19 8.31 -3.27
C GLU A 140 10.37 9.55 -2.90
N GLU A 141 10.73 10.70 -3.47
CA GLU A 141 9.97 11.94 -3.27
C GLU A 141 8.56 11.82 -3.85
N SER A 142 8.43 11.24 -5.05
CA SER A 142 7.13 10.98 -5.70
C SER A 142 6.24 10.12 -4.81
N LEU A 143 6.78 9.04 -4.21
CA LEU A 143 6.04 8.22 -3.25
C LEU A 143 5.66 9.01 -1.99
N ARG A 144 6.60 9.70 -1.36
CA ARG A 144 6.34 10.46 -0.14
C ARG A 144 5.22 11.49 -0.33
N ARG A 145 5.24 12.22 -1.45
CA ARG A 145 4.24 13.24 -1.78
C ARG A 145 2.89 12.62 -2.15
N SER A 146 2.88 11.57 -2.96
CA SER A 146 1.64 10.87 -3.33
C SER A 146 0.96 10.18 -2.14
N PHE A 147 1.72 9.70 -1.16
CA PHE A 147 1.15 9.09 0.05
C PHE A 147 0.24 10.05 0.81
N ALA A 148 0.62 11.33 0.91
CA ALA A 148 -0.22 12.35 1.56
C ALA A 148 -1.55 12.56 0.81
N VAL A 149 -1.53 12.48 -0.52
CA VAL A 149 -2.75 12.57 -1.35
C VAL A 149 -3.66 11.37 -1.08
N PHE A 150 -3.11 10.16 -1.06
CA PHE A 150 -3.89 8.96 -0.78
C PHE A 150 -4.38 8.86 0.67
N ASP A 151 -3.59 9.32 1.64
CA ASP A 151 -4.02 9.43 3.05
C ASP A 151 -5.24 10.37 3.17
N SER A 152 -5.23 11.50 2.46
CA SER A 152 -6.35 12.44 2.42
C SER A 152 -7.57 11.88 1.69
N LEU A 153 -7.37 11.24 0.53
CA LEU A 153 -8.44 10.59 -0.23
C LEU A 153 -9.12 9.49 0.61
N TYR A 154 -8.33 8.63 1.25
CA TYR A 154 -8.84 7.58 2.12
C TYR A 154 -9.65 8.14 3.28
N SER A 155 -9.12 9.16 3.97
CA SER A 155 -9.82 9.81 5.10
C SER A 155 -11.18 10.40 4.68
N ARG A 156 -11.25 11.06 3.51
CA ARG A 156 -12.53 11.57 2.98
C ARG A 156 -13.52 10.45 2.68
N LEU A 157 -13.09 9.39 2.00
CA LEU A 157 -13.95 8.26 1.64
C LEU A 157 -14.48 7.50 2.87
N LEU A 158 -13.69 7.42 3.96
CA LEU A 158 -14.16 6.90 5.24
C LEU A 158 -15.29 7.76 5.82
N SER A 159 -15.13 9.09 5.83
CA SER A 159 -16.14 10.01 6.39
C SER A 159 -17.46 10.03 5.60
N THR A 160 -17.42 9.80 4.29
CA THR A 160 -18.63 9.67 3.47
C THR A 160 -19.36 8.35 3.76
N SER A 161 -18.62 7.28 4.05
CA SER A 161 -19.18 5.97 4.35
C SER A 161 -19.92 5.92 5.69
N SER A 162 -19.53 6.77 6.66
CA SER A 162 -20.22 6.88 7.95
C SER A 162 -21.50 7.74 7.90
N ASN A 163 -21.62 8.66 6.94
CA ASN A 163 -22.76 9.57 6.82
C ASN A 163 -23.87 9.07 5.90
N GLY A 164 -23.69 7.92 5.23
CA GLY A 164 -24.66 7.32 4.30
C GLY A 164 -25.55 6.23 4.91
N SER A 165 -25.55 6.09 6.23
CA SER A 165 -26.31 5.07 6.98
C SER A 165 -27.40 5.64 7.90
N GLU A 166 -27.83 6.89 7.67
CA GLU A 166 -29.01 7.49 8.31
C GLU A 166 -30.22 7.51 7.36
#